data_AF-A0A355C8C7-F1
#
_entry.id   AF-A0A355C8C7-F1
#
_cell.length_a   1.000
_cell.length_b   1.000
_cell.length_c   1.000
_cell.angle_alpha   90.00
_cell.angle_beta   90.00
_cell.angle_gamma   90.00
#
_symmetry.space_group_name_H-M   'P 1'
#
loop_
_entity.id
_entity.type
_entity.pdbx_description
1 polymer ?
#
loop_
_entity_poly.entity_id
_entity_poly.type
_entity_poly.pdbx_seq_one_letter_code
_entity_poly.pdbx_strand_id
1 'polypeptide(L)'
;YREYTEFSSEAIASADILYMTRVQRERFTDLMEYEKVKNIYVLHNEMLNNSRDNLKVLHPLPRVKEINQDVDENPKAYYFQQAENGVYTRQAVICDLLDIRLD
;
A
#
# COMPACT_ATOMS: atom_id res chain seq x y z
N TYR A 1 1.17 8.28 20.30
CA TYR A 1 1.38 7.56 19.03
C TYR A 1 2.56 6.60 19.23
N ARG A 2 2.68 5.54 18.42
CA ARG A 2 3.85 4.66 18.43
C ARG A 2 4.60 4.86 17.12
N GLU A 3 5.92 4.89 17.19
CA GLU A 3 6.80 5.03 16.04
C GLU A 3 7.72 3.81 16.01
N TYR A 4 7.88 3.23 14.82
CA TYR A 4 8.78 2.13 14.58
C TYR A 4 9.73 2.56 13.47
N THR A 5 11.04 2.41 13.69
CA THR A 5 12.06 2.69 12.68
C THR A 5 12.36 1.46 11.81
N GLU A 6 11.92 0.29 12.26
CA GLU A 6 12.12 -1.00 11.59
C GLU A 6 10.79 -1.55 11.11
N PHE A 7 10.80 -2.24 9.95
CA PHE A 7 9.64 -2.92 9.42
C PHE A 7 9.45 -4.29 10.10
N SER A 8 9.08 -4.24 11.38
CA SER A 8 9.00 -5.40 12.25
C SER A 8 7.63 -6.07 12.24
N SER A 9 7.59 -7.35 12.59
CA SER A 9 6.33 -8.08 12.78
C SER A 9 5.43 -7.46 13.84
N GLU A 10 6.01 -6.82 14.87
CA GLU A 10 5.25 -6.11 15.91
C GLU A 10 4.49 -4.91 15.32
N ALA A 11 5.17 -4.11 14.48
CA ALA A 11 4.56 -2.96 13.83
C ALA A 11 3.36 -3.40 12.98
N ILE A 12 3.53 -4.46 12.17
CA ILE A 12 2.47 -5.02 11.33
C ILE A 12 1.33 -5.61 12.18
N ALA A 13 1.64 -6.36 13.24
CA ALA A 13 0.64 -6.99 14.09
C ALA A 13 -0.25 -5.99 14.85
N SER A 14 0.25 -4.77 15.07
CA SER A 14 -0.50 -3.72 15.74
C SER A 14 -1.46 -2.95 14.82
N ALA A 15 -1.34 -3.09 13.50
CA ALA A 15 -2.06 -2.28 12.52
C ALA A 15 -3.37 -2.92 12.04
N ASP A 16 -4.38 -2.07 11.81
CA ASP A 16 -5.60 -2.44 11.05
C ASP A 16 -5.43 -2.14 9.55
N ILE A 17 -4.55 -1.20 9.21
CA ILE A 17 -4.23 -0.78 7.85
C ILE A 17 -2.71 -0.71 7.69
N LEU A 18 -2.17 -1.43 6.72
CA LEU A 18 -0.78 -1.33 6.30
C LEU A 18 -0.71 -0.63 4.94
N TYR A 19 -0.30 0.64 4.93
CA TYR A 19 -0.18 1.42 3.71
C TYR A 19 1.27 1.42 3.22
N MET A 20 1.53 0.67 2.15
CA MET A 20 2.85 0.57 1.54
C MET A 20 3.03 1.66 0.48
N THR A 21 4.24 2.17 0.33
CA THR A 21 4.58 3.17 -0.68
C THR A 21 5.78 2.75 -1.52
N ARG A 22 5.75 3.08 -2.81
CA ARG A 22 6.89 2.92 -3.71
C ARG A 22 8.05 3.83 -3.30
N VAL A 23 9.27 3.29 -3.26
CA VAL A 23 10.49 4.11 -3.27
C VAL A 23 10.63 4.77 -4.64
N GLN A 24 10.46 6.10 -4.68
CA GLN A 24 10.44 6.85 -5.93
C GLN A 24 11.86 7.19 -6.39
N ARG A 25 12.42 6.39 -7.31
CA ARG A 25 13.76 6.60 -7.91
C ARG A 25 13.96 8.03 -8.38
N GLU A 26 12.92 8.62 -8.97
CA GLU A 26 12.92 9.98 -9.51
C GLU A 26 13.14 11.09 -8.48
N ARG A 27 13.06 10.79 -7.18
CA ARG A 27 13.31 11.75 -6.09
C ARG A 27 14.73 11.73 -5.53
N PHE A 28 15.57 10.80 -5.98
CA PHE A 28 16.95 10.68 -5.52
C PHE A 28 17.90 11.45 -6.43
N THR A 29 18.77 12.26 -5.84
CA THR A 29 19.86 12.94 -6.55
C THR A 29 21.05 12.02 -6.79
N ASP A 30 21.26 11.03 -5.91
CA ASP A 30 22.29 9.99 -6.03
C ASP A 30 21.64 8.61 -6.22
N LEU A 31 21.99 7.96 -7.34
CA LEU A 31 21.52 6.61 -7.63
C LEU A 31 22.05 5.57 -6.63
N MET A 32 23.23 5.77 -6.04
CA MET A 32 23.76 4.84 -5.03
C MET A 32 22.92 4.86 -3.74
N GLU A 33 22.37 6.01 -3.34
CA GLU A 33 21.45 6.08 -2.20
C GLU A 33 20.13 5.36 -2.49
N TYR A 34 19.58 5.54 -3.70
CA TYR A 34 18.40 4.79 -4.13
C TYR A 34 18.62 3.28 -4.08
N GLU A 35 19.75 2.81 -4.61
CA GLU A 35 20.09 1.37 -4.63
C GLU A 35 20.17 0.76 -3.23
N LYS A 36 20.63 1.53 -2.23
CA LYS A 36 20.67 1.07 -0.84
C LYS A 36 19.29 0.87 -0.23
N VAL A 37 18.29 1.68 -0.61
CA VAL A 37 16.99 1.72 0.08
C VAL A 37 15.84 1.03 -0.65
N LYS A 38 15.93 0.86 -1.98
CA LYS A 38 14.82 0.40 -2.83
C LYS A 38 14.24 -0.99 -2.47
N ASN A 39 14.98 -1.84 -1.76
CA ASN A 39 14.57 -3.19 -1.40
C ASN A 39 14.62 -3.45 0.13
N ILE A 40 14.72 -2.40 0.96
CA ILE A 40 14.77 -2.59 2.42
C ILE A 40 13.38 -3.02 2.93
N TYR A 41 12.32 -2.40 2.42
CA TYR A 41 10.96 -2.60 2.89
C TYR A 41 10.14 -3.40 1.89
N VAL A 42 10.40 -4.71 1.81
CA VAL A 42 9.66 -5.65 0.98
C VAL A 42 8.69 -6.43 1.86
N LEU A 43 7.40 -6.30 1.58
CA LEU A 43 6.37 -7.10 2.25
C LEU A 43 6.28 -8.48 1.58
N HIS A 44 6.44 -9.52 2.40
CA HIS A 44 6.20 -10.92 2.05
C HIS A 44 4.95 -11.45 2.76
N ASN A 45 4.33 -12.48 2.18
CA ASN A 45 3.11 -13.06 2.72
C ASN A 45 3.28 -13.59 4.15
N GLU A 46 4.43 -14.20 4.45
CA GLU A 46 4.75 -14.75 5.78
C GLU A 46 4.72 -13.69 6.89
N MET A 47 5.01 -12.42 6.56
CA MET A 47 5.01 -11.32 7.53
C MET A 47 3.59 -11.00 8.02
N LEU A 48 2.56 -11.44 7.29
CA LEU A 48 1.16 -11.21 7.61
C LEU A 48 0.58 -12.30 8.53
N ASN A 49 1.31 -13.39 8.81
CA ASN A 49 0.80 -14.55 9.56
C ASN A 49 0.29 -14.18 10.96
N ASN A 50 0.98 -13.27 11.66
CA ASN A 50 0.62 -12.82 13.01
C ASN A 50 -0.10 -11.47 13.01
N SER A 51 -0.53 -10.98 11.85
CA SER A 51 -1.26 -9.72 11.75
C SER A 51 -2.73 -9.90 12.07
N ARG A 52 -3.40 -8.82 12.47
CA ARG A 52 -4.84 -8.84 12.77
C ARG A 52 -5.64 -9.40 11.59
N ASP A 53 -6.72 -10.12 11.90
CA ASP A 53 -7.58 -10.75 10.88
C ASP A 53 -8.21 -9.71 9.94
N ASN A 54 -8.53 -8.53 10.46
CA ASN A 54 -9.11 -7.41 9.72
C ASN A 54 -8.08 -6.53 8.99
N LEU A 55 -6.77 -6.84 9.08
CA LEU A 55 -5.74 -6.04 8.41
C LEU A 55 -6.03 -5.92 6.90
N LYS A 56 -5.92 -4.71 6.36
CA LYS A 56 -5.89 -4.48 4.91
C LYS A 56 -4.57 -3.83 4.47
N VAL A 57 -3.96 -4.40 3.44
CA VAL A 57 -2.76 -3.88 2.80
C VAL A 57 -3.19 -2.98 1.63
N LEU A 58 -2.82 -1.70 1.71
CA LEU A 58 -3.07 -0.71 0.65
C LEU A 58 -1.76 -0.31 -0.01
N HIS A 59 -1.86 0.10 -1.27
CA HIS A 59 -0.74 0.58 -2.07
C HIS A 59 -1.29 1.44 -3.22
N PRO A 60 -0.73 2.64 -3.47
CA PRO A 60 -1.27 3.54 -4.50
C PRO A 60 -1.04 3.06 -5.93
N LEU A 61 -0.15 2.09 -6.14
CA LEU A 61 0.32 1.56 -7.43
C LEU A 61 0.96 2.65 -8.33
N PRO A 62 1.69 2.26 -9.40
CA PRO A 62 2.22 0.92 -9.66
C PRO A 62 3.23 0.52 -8.58
N ARG A 63 3.22 -0.77 -8.22
CA ARG A 63 4.26 -1.34 -7.33
C ARG A 63 5.46 -1.83 -8.12
N VAL A 64 6.64 -1.89 -7.49
CA VAL A 64 7.87 -2.40 -8.11
C VAL A 64 8.37 -3.65 -7.40
N LYS A 65 8.81 -3.51 -6.16
CA LYS A 65 9.38 -4.59 -5.34
C LYS A 65 8.97 -4.53 -3.86
N GLU A 66 8.39 -3.42 -3.44
CA GLU A 66 7.94 -3.15 -2.07
C GLU A 66 6.85 -4.11 -1.58
N ILE A 67 6.12 -4.79 -2.47
CA ILE A 67 5.19 -5.87 -2.14
C ILE A 67 5.51 -7.04 -3.06
N ASN A 68 5.85 -8.19 -2.47
CA ASN A 68 6.10 -9.41 -3.22
C ASN A 68 4.78 -9.98 -3.79
N GLN A 69 4.86 -10.69 -4.91
CA GLN A 69 3.71 -11.29 -5.58
C GLN A 69 3.05 -12.39 -4.74
N ASP A 70 3.76 -13.00 -3.79
CA ASP A 70 3.19 -13.98 -2.86
C ASP A 70 2.08 -13.40 -1.96
N VAL A 71 2.02 -12.06 -1.83
CA VAL A 71 0.99 -11.35 -1.07
C VAL A 71 -0.32 -11.25 -1.84
N ASP A 72 -0.32 -11.37 -3.18
CA ASP A 72 -1.49 -11.07 -4.04
C ASP A 72 -2.69 -11.96 -3.73
N GLU A 73 -2.43 -13.24 -3.43
CA GLU A 73 -3.44 -14.24 -3.09
C GLU A 73 -3.90 -14.14 -1.62
N ASN A 74 -3.26 -13.30 -0.80
CA ASN A 74 -3.65 -13.14 0.59
C ASN A 74 -4.96 -12.33 0.67
N PRO A 75 -5.98 -12.76 1.46
CA PRO A 75 -7.23 -12.02 1.63
C PRO A 75 -7.08 -10.61 2.24
N LYS A 76 -5.89 -10.29 2.78
CA LYS A 76 -5.53 -8.97 3.29
C LYS A 76 -5.04 -8.02 2.19
N ALA A 77 -4.70 -8.51 1.00
CA ALA A 77 -4.30 -7.69 -0.15
C ALA A 77 -5.49 -6.90 -0.70
N TYR A 78 -5.51 -5.58 -0.46
CA TYR A 78 -6.64 -4.72 -0.83
C TYR A 78 -6.30 -3.72 -1.95
N TYR A 79 -5.03 -3.60 -2.34
CA TYR A 79 -4.56 -2.60 -3.30
C TYR A 79 -5.15 -2.73 -4.71
N PHE A 80 -5.62 -3.91 -5.14
CA PHE A 80 -6.37 -4.05 -6.39
C PHE A 80 -7.79 -3.47 -6.29
N GLN A 81 -8.53 -3.83 -5.23
CA GLN A 81 -9.84 -3.25 -4.94
C GLN A 81 -9.73 -1.73 -4.73
N GLN A 82 -8.68 -1.26 -4.07
CA GLN A 82 -8.38 0.16 -3.92
C GLN A 82 -8.27 0.88 -5.27
N ALA A 83 -7.58 0.28 -6.25
CA ALA A 83 -7.44 0.88 -7.58
C ALA A 83 -8.78 0.96 -8.31
N GLU A 84 -9.61 -0.09 -8.22
CA GLU A 84 -10.98 -0.10 -8.74
C GLU A 84 -11.84 0.97 -8.05
N ASN A 85 -11.76 1.09 -6.72
CA ASN A 85 -12.47 2.12 -5.95
C ASN A 85 -12.10 3.55 -6.41
N GLY A 86 -10.91 3.73 -6.98
CA GLY A 86 -10.49 5.00 -7.59
C GLY A 86 -11.35 5.40 -8.80
N VAL A 87 -11.96 4.45 -9.53
CA VAL A 87 -12.92 4.76 -10.61
C VAL A 87 -14.20 5.35 -10.01
N TYR A 88 -14.80 4.66 -9.05
CA TYR A 88 -16.05 5.10 -8.42
C TYR A 88 -15.88 6.42 -7.68
N THR A 89 -14.75 6.60 -6.98
CA THR A 89 -14.43 7.86 -6.30
C THR A 89 -14.36 9.02 -7.29
N ARG A 90 -13.70 8.84 -8.44
CA ARG A 90 -13.62 9.88 -9.47
C ARG A 90 -14.97 10.17 -10.10
N GLN A 91 -15.78 9.15 -10.38
CA GLN A 91 -17.15 9.34 -10.88
C GLN A 91 -17.97 10.16 -9.91
N ALA A 92 -17.97 9.80 -8.62
CA ALA A 92 -18.69 10.54 -7.59
C ALA A 92 -18.25 12.00 -7.49
N VAL A 93 -16.93 12.25 -7.44
CA VAL A 93 -16.38 13.62 -7.39
C VAL A 93 -16.75 14.42 -8.64
N ILE A 94 -16.71 13.82 -9.84
CA ILE A 94 -17.08 14.50 -11.08
C ILE A 94 -18.58 14.82 -11.11
N CYS A 95 -19.44 13.87 -10.71
CA CYS A 95 -20.88 14.10 -10.64
C CYS A 95 -21.22 15.23 -9.66
N ASP A 96 -20.61 15.23 -8.48
CA ASP A 96 -20.79 16.28 -7.46
C ASP A 96 -20.38 17.66 -7.98
N LEU A 97 -19.22 17.76 -8.63
CA LEU A 97 -18.72 19.02 -9.20
C LEU A 97 -19.57 19.56 -10.37
N LEU A 98 -20.27 18.68 -11.08
CA LEU A 98 -21.11 19.02 -12.24
C LEU A 98 -22.62 19.07 -11.90
N ASP A 99 -23.00 18.88 -10.64
CA ASP A 99 -24.39 18.73 -10.16
C ASP A 99 -25.19 17.67 -10.95
N ILE A 100 -24.54 16.57 -11.31
CA ILE A 100 -25.16 15.41 -11.96
C ILE A 100 -25.73 14.52 -10.86
N ARG A 101 -27.06 14.43 -10.78
CA ARG A 101 -27.76 13.57 -9.82
C ARG A 101 -28.01 12.20 -10.42
N LEU A 102 -27.90 11.17 -9.58
CA LEU A 102 -28.36 9.82 -9.91
C LEU A 102 -29.79 9.73 -9.39
N ASP A 103 -30.75 9.74 -10.32
CA ASP A 103 -32.17 9.59 -10.03
C ASP A 103 -32.51 8.20 -9.47
#